data_AF-A0A521TA31-F1
#
_entry.id   AF-A0A521TA31-F1
#
_cell.length_a   1.000
_cell.length_b   1.000
_cell.length_c   1.000
_cell.angle_alpha   90.00
_cell.angle_beta   90.00
_cell.angle_gamma   90.00
#
_symmetry.space_group_name_H-M   'P 1'
#
loop_
_entity.id
_entity.type
_entity.pdbx_description
1 polymer ?
#
loop_
_entity_poly.entity_id
_entity_poly.type
_entity_poly.pdbx_seq_one_letter_code
_entity_poly.pdbx_strand_id
1 'polypeptide(L)'
;MVDYITGVAIALTMVLGTLGYFMFKPEIDRKLRKQSLENDNLKYYDSQKYEFTNVFQTRENILDNALNEIRRFVKDWGKRVPWDTGYRRLISRKEICRYSDRISLQAQRLQRTIKPIRELKISNSKTTIDNFSNVLDELIELGAEIETNCSSELKDDSDKLRKMISDGEKIISDFKHVIIELEKLRKKL
;
A
#
# COMPACT_ATOMS: atom_id res chain seq x y z
N MET A 1 -21.87 -47.48 28.17
CA MET A 1 -22.92 -46.48 27.83
C MET A 1 -22.34 -45.08 27.53
N VAL A 2 -21.01 -44.90 27.48
CA VAL A 2 -20.33 -43.60 27.25
C VAL A 2 -19.87 -43.44 25.79
N ASP A 3 -19.71 -44.53 25.04
CA ASP A 3 -19.16 -44.49 23.67
C ASP A 3 -20.13 -43.96 22.61
N TYR A 4 -21.45 -44.12 22.83
CA TYR A 4 -22.46 -43.72 21.85
C TYR A 4 -22.66 -42.19 21.81
N ILE A 5 -22.60 -41.52 22.97
CA ILE A 5 -22.78 -40.07 23.08
C ILE A 5 -21.59 -39.34 22.42
N THR A 6 -20.38 -39.86 22.61
CA THR A 6 -19.15 -39.30 22.03
C THR A 6 -19.14 -39.45 20.50
N GLY A 7 -19.58 -40.61 19.98
CA GLY A 7 -19.72 -40.83 18.53
C GLY A 7 -20.75 -39.91 17.88
N VAL A 8 -21.90 -39.69 18.53
CA VAL A 8 -22.95 -38.79 18.04
C VAL A 8 -22.51 -37.32 18.07
N ALA A 9 -21.77 -36.90 19.09
CA ALA A 9 -21.23 -35.54 19.17
C ALA A 9 -20.21 -35.25 18.04
N ILE A 10 -19.32 -36.19 17.75
CA ILE A 10 -18.35 -36.05 16.65
C ILE A 10 -19.07 -35.98 15.30
N ALA A 11 -20.06 -36.85 15.06
CA ALA A 11 -20.86 -36.81 13.85
C ALA A 11 -21.62 -35.48 13.68
N LEU A 12 -22.20 -34.95 14.75
CA LEU A 12 -22.87 -33.64 14.75
C LEU A 12 -21.91 -32.48 14.42
N THR A 13 -20.70 -32.48 14.98
CA THR A 13 -19.70 -31.43 14.68
C THR A 13 -19.22 -31.49 13.22
N MET A 14 -19.06 -32.68 12.64
CA MET A 14 -18.72 -32.85 11.23
C MET A 14 -19.85 -32.38 10.30
N VAL A 15 -21.10 -32.68 10.65
CA VAL A 15 -22.28 -32.24 9.89
C VAL A 15 -22.47 -30.73 9.99
N LEU A 16 -22.28 -30.13 11.17
CA LEU A 16 -22.35 -28.67 11.35
C LEU A 16 -21.19 -27.95 10.67
N GLY A 17 -19.98 -28.53 10.65
CA GLY A 17 -18.83 -27.97 9.95
C GLY A 17 -19.02 -27.95 8.44
N THR A 18 -19.55 -29.04 7.87
CA THR A 18 -19.86 -29.12 6.43
C THR A 18 -21.04 -28.24 6.04
N LEU A 19 -22.12 -28.20 6.83
CA LEU A 19 -23.25 -27.28 6.61
C LEU A 19 -22.82 -25.81 6.72
N GLY A 20 -22.00 -25.46 7.72
CA GLY A 20 -21.44 -24.12 7.86
C GLY A 20 -20.62 -23.71 6.64
N TYR A 21 -19.77 -24.59 6.14
CA TYR A 21 -19.01 -24.33 4.92
C TYR A 21 -19.91 -24.08 3.71
N PHE A 22 -20.94 -24.91 3.49
CA PHE A 22 -21.88 -24.74 2.37
C PHE A 22 -22.79 -23.51 2.51
N MET A 23 -23.20 -23.15 3.72
CA MET A 23 -24.06 -21.98 3.95
C MET A 23 -23.28 -20.66 3.89
N PHE A 24 -22.06 -20.59 4.43
CA PHE A 24 -21.31 -19.33 4.54
C PHE A 24 -20.37 -19.05 3.36
N LYS A 25 -19.91 -20.07 2.63
CA LYS A 25 -19.04 -19.88 1.46
C LYS A 25 -19.65 -18.98 0.37
N PRO A 26 -20.93 -19.12 -0.02
CA PRO A 26 -21.53 -18.24 -1.02
C PRO A 26 -21.56 -16.77 -0.57
N GLU A 27 -21.81 -16.53 0.71
CA GLU A 27 -21.89 -15.19 1.31
C GLU A 27 -20.51 -14.52 1.36
N ILE A 28 -19.48 -15.28 1.73
CA ILE A 28 -18.08 -14.83 1.77
C ILE A 28 -17.57 -14.54 0.35
N ASP A 29 -17.81 -15.45 -0.59
CA ASP A 29 -17.42 -15.28 -1.99
C ASP A 29 -18.11 -14.07 -2.63
N ARG A 30 -19.37 -13.80 -2.26
CA ARG A 30 -20.11 -12.62 -2.72
C ARG A 30 -19.54 -11.32 -2.17
N LYS A 31 -19.11 -11.29 -0.91
CA LYS A 31 -18.45 -10.12 -0.29
C LYS A 31 -17.07 -9.87 -0.89
N LEU A 32 -16.29 -10.93 -1.11
CA LEU A 32 -14.97 -10.85 -1.77
C LEU A 32 -15.09 -10.35 -3.21
N ARG A 33 -16.07 -10.84 -3.99
CA ARG A 33 -16.33 -10.32 -5.35
C ARG A 33 -16.75 -8.85 -5.35
N LYS A 34 -17.58 -8.42 -4.40
CA LYS A 34 -17.95 -7.00 -4.28
C LYS A 34 -16.74 -6.12 -3.98
N GLN A 35 -15.86 -6.53 -3.06
CA GLN A 35 -14.62 -5.80 -2.77
C GLN A 35 -13.66 -5.77 -3.97
N SER A 36 -13.53 -6.88 -4.71
CA SER A 36 -12.74 -6.92 -5.95
C SER A 36 -13.30 -5.94 -6.99
N LEU A 37 -14.61 -5.97 -7.23
CA LEU A 37 -15.27 -5.07 -8.19
C LEU A 37 -15.16 -3.60 -7.78
N GLU A 38 -15.25 -3.27 -6.50
CA GLU A 38 -15.03 -1.90 -6.00
C GLU A 38 -13.58 -1.46 -6.20
N ASN A 39 -12.60 -2.34 -5.95
CA ASN A 39 -11.18 -2.07 -6.19
C ASN A 39 -10.86 -1.92 -7.69
N ASP A 40 -11.45 -2.75 -8.53
CA ASP A 40 -11.26 -2.70 -9.99
C ASP A 40 -11.92 -1.45 -10.58
N ASN A 41 -13.09 -1.07 -10.07
CA ASN A 41 -13.74 0.20 -10.42
C ASN A 41 -12.89 1.39 -9.97
N LEU A 42 -12.32 1.37 -8.76
CA LEU A 42 -11.40 2.42 -8.32
C LEU A 42 -10.17 2.52 -9.23
N LYS A 43 -9.56 1.39 -9.60
CA LYS A 43 -8.44 1.34 -10.56
C LYS A 43 -8.82 1.90 -11.92
N TYR A 44 -10.03 1.60 -12.41
CA TYR A 44 -10.54 2.08 -13.68
C TYR A 44 -10.79 3.60 -13.68
N TYR A 45 -11.44 4.13 -12.63
CA TYR A 45 -11.65 5.56 -12.46
C TYR A 45 -10.34 6.34 -12.31
N ASP A 46 -9.37 5.78 -11.59
CA ASP A 46 -8.03 6.36 -11.51
C ASP A 46 -7.33 6.33 -12.87
N SER A 47 -7.47 5.25 -13.65
CA SER A 47 -6.89 5.16 -15.00
C SER A 47 -7.46 6.23 -15.95
N GLN A 48 -8.80 6.40 -15.97
CA GLN A 48 -9.45 7.39 -16.84
C GLN A 48 -9.17 8.83 -16.43
N LYS A 49 -9.12 9.12 -15.12
CA LYS A 49 -8.79 10.46 -14.62
C LYS A 49 -7.39 10.88 -15.04
N TYR A 50 -6.45 9.93 -15.08
CA TYR A 50 -5.07 10.18 -15.48
C TYR A 50 -4.91 10.38 -17.00
N GLU A 51 -5.67 9.66 -17.84
CA GLU A 51 -5.64 9.83 -19.30
C GLU A 51 -6.13 11.21 -19.76
N PHE A 52 -7.15 11.78 -19.10
CA PHE A 52 -7.68 13.11 -19.44
C PHE A 52 -6.72 14.27 -19.09
N THR A 53 -5.82 14.08 -18.12
CA THR A 53 -4.81 15.08 -17.72
C THR A 53 -3.61 15.19 -18.67
N ASN A 54 -3.52 14.36 -19.71
CA ASN A 54 -2.31 14.20 -20.52
C ASN A 54 -2.25 15.07 -21.78
N VAL A 55 -3.27 15.90 -22.06
CA VAL A 55 -3.35 16.60 -23.35
C VAL A 55 -2.55 17.92 -23.38
N PHE A 56 -2.23 18.53 -22.24
CA PHE A 56 -1.32 19.69 -22.15
C PHE A 56 -0.63 19.75 -20.76
N GLN A 57 0.45 18.99 -20.59
CA GLN A 57 1.25 19.08 -19.37
C GLN A 57 2.39 20.07 -19.54
N THR A 58 2.28 21.23 -18.86
CA THR A 58 3.42 22.13 -18.69
C THR A 58 4.43 21.51 -17.72
N ARG A 59 5.69 21.98 -17.76
CA ARG A 59 6.73 21.52 -16.83
C ARG A 59 6.32 21.68 -15.37
N GLU A 60 5.63 22.77 -15.06
CA GLU A 60 5.08 23.05 -13.73
C GLU A 60 3.98 22.06 -13.35
N ASN A 61 3.05 21.74 -14.25
CA ASN A 61 1.97 20.78 -13.99
C ASN A 61 2.52 19.38 -13.67
N ILE A 62 3.60 18.96 -14.34
CA ILE A 62 4.25 17.67 -14.08
C ILE A 62 4.83 17.63 -12.66
N LEU A 63 5.57 18.67 -12.27
CA LEU A 63 6.14 18.76 -10.93
C LEU A 63 5.06 18.90 -9.85
N ASP A 64 3.99 19.66 -10.13
CA ASP A 64 2.88 19.84 -9.20
C ASP A 64 2.10 18.55 -8.99
N ASN A 65 1.88 17.76 -10.03
CA ASN A 65 1.28 16.44 -9.91
C ASN A 65 2.14 15.52 -9.04
N ALA A 66 3.45 15.46 -9.28
CA ALA A 66 4.36 14.66 -8.49
C ALA A 66 4.40 15.11 -7.01
N LEU A 67 4.54 16.42 -6.76
CA LEU A 67 4.51 16.99 -5.42
C LEU A 67 3.19 16.69 -4.70
N ASN A 68 2.06 16.77 -5.39
CA ASN A 68 0.75 16.49 -4.82
C ASN A 68 0.59 15.01 -4.46
N GLU A 69 1.04 14.09 -5.32
CA GLU A 69 1.00 12.65 -5.02
C GLU A 69 1.92 12.30 -3.84
N ILE A 70 3.16 12.82 -3.80
CA ILE A 70 4.08 12.58 -2.68
C ILE A 70 3.52 13.16 -1.37
N ARG A 71 3.00 14.41 -1.39
CA ARG A 71 2.40 15.03 -0.19
C ARG A 71 1.19 14.26 0.29
N ARG A 72 0.34 13.78 -0.63
CA ARG A 72 -0.82 12.97 -0.30
C ARG A 72 -0.39 11.67 0.37
N PHE A 73 0.61 11.00 -0.20
CA PHE A 73 1.19 9.79 0.37
C PHE A 73 1.72 10.03 1.79
N VAL A 74 2.59 11.03 1.99
CA VAL A 74 3.14 11.39 3.31
C VAL A 74 2.03 11.71 4.32
N LYS A 75 1.00 12.44 3.91
CA LYS A 75 -0.15 12.79 4.75
C LYS A 75 -0.99 11.57 5.11
N ASP A 76 -1.27 10.69 4.16
CA ASP A 76 -2.08 9.50 4.40
C ASP A 76 -1.32 8.48 5.25
N TRP A 77 0.00 8.39 5.10
CA TRP A 77 0.86 7.56 5.94
C TRP A 77 0.76 7.91 7.41
N GLY A 78 0.94 9.20 7.76
CA GLY A 78 0.90 9.66 9.15
C GLY A 78 -0.49 9.65 9.79
N LYS A 79 -1.58 9.61 9.00
CA LYS A 79 -2.95 9.58 9.53
C LYS A 79 -3.52 8.18 9.69
N ARG A 80 -3.13 7.27 8.81
CA ARG A 80 -3.89 6.03 8.61
C ARG A 80 -3.17 4.81 9.09
N VAL A 81 -1.87 4.87 9.32
CA VAL A 81 -1.11 3.69 9.66
C VAL A 81 -0.53 3.85 11.07
N PRO A 82 -0.61 2.83 11.93
CA PRO A 82 -0.18 2.92 13.32
C PRO A 82 1.35 2.87 13.43
N TRP A 83 2.09 3.56 12.56
CA TRP A 83 3.56 3.60 12.63
C TRP A 83 4.05 4.50 13.78
N ASP A 84 3.18 5.29 14.39
CA ASP A 84 3.54 6.17 15.50
C ASP A 84 4.18 5.37 16.65
N THR A 85 5.41 5.75 16.97
CA THR A 85 6.33 5.11 17.92
C THR A 85 5.72 4.73 19.26
N GLY A 86 4.68 5.45 19.72
CA GLY A 86 3.94 5.18 20.95
C GLY A 86 3.14 3.86 20.95
N TYR A 87 2.74 3.36 19.77
CA TYR A 87 1.92 2.15 19.62
C TYR A 87 2.69 0.93 19.10
N ARG A 88 4.03 1.01 18.97
CA ARG A 88 4.93 -0.09 18.53
C ARG A 88 4.75 -1.42 19.30
N ARG A 89 4.07 -1.40 20.44
CA ARG A 89 3.79 -2.58 21.27
C ARG A 89 2.51 -3.35 20.88
N LEU A 90 1.65 -2.79 20.02
CA LEU A 90 0.32 -3.36 19.72
C LEU A 90 0.03 -3.54 18.23
N ILE A 91 0.96 -3.21 17.34
CA ILE A 91 0.73 -3.34 15.90
C ILE A 91 0.75 -4.82 15.53
N SER A 92 -0.42 -5.32 15.15
CA SER A 92 -0.58 -6.70 14.71
C SER A 92 -0.18 -6.86 13.24
N ARG A 93 0.31 -8.04 12.85
CA ARG A 93 0.54 -8.39 11.44
C ARG A 93 -0.68 -8.11 10.58
N LYS A 94 -1.88 -8.41 11.09
CA LYS A 94 -3.16 -8.15 10.41
C LYS A 94 -3.36 -6.67 10.06
N GLU A 95 -2.91 -5.76 10.91
CA GLU A 95 -2.98 -4.33 10.63
C GLU A 95 -2.00 -3.93 9.55
N ILE A 96 -0.73 -4.30 9.66
CA ILE A 96 0.29 -4.02 8.62
C ILE A 96 -0.15 -4.56 7.26
N CYS A 97 -0.69 -5.78 7.23
CA CYS A 97 -1.21 -6.41 6.02
C CYS A 97 -2.41 -5.69 5.39
N ARG A 98 -3.25 -5.00 6.17
CA ARG A 98 -4.33 -4.18 5.59
C ARG A 98 -3.82 -3.00 4.78
N TYR A 99 -2.55 -2.63 4.95
CA TYR A 99 -1.94 -1.51 4.24
C TYR A 99 -1.12 -1.96 3.02
N SER A 100 -0.86 -3.26 2.81
CA SER A 100 -0.05 -3.76 1.69
C SER A 100 -0.54 -3.24 0.35
N ASP A 101 -1.82 -3.44 0.05
CA ASP A 101 -2.44 -3.05 -1.22
C ASP A 101 -2.35 -1.54 -1.46
N ARG A 102 -2.43 -0.77 -0.37
CA ARG A 102 -2.35 0.70 -0.43
C ARG A 102 -0.92 1.15 -0.71
N ILE A 103 0.07 0.53 -0.08
CA ILE A 103 1.49 0.83 -0.31
C ILE A 103 1.82 0.53 -1.77
N SER A 104 1.46 -0.65 -2.25
CA SER A 104 1.66 -1.04 -3.65
C SER A 104 0.95 -0.12 -4.64
N LEU A 105 -0.30 0.26 -4.36
CA LEU A 105 -1.04 1.20 -5.21
C LEU A 105 -0.37 2.60 -5.25
N GLN A 106 0.09 3.10 -4.11
CA GLN A 106 0.76 4.41 -4.03
C GLN A 106 2.13 4.38 -4.73
N ALA A 107 2.89 3.31 -4.56
CA ALA A 107 4.14 3.10 -5.28
C ALA A 107 3.92 3.14 -6.80
N GLN A 108 2.89 2.43 -7.31
CA GLN A 108 2.55 2.47 -8.73
C GLN A 108 2.15 3.88 -9.21
N ARG A 109 1.38 4.63 -8.42
CA ARG A 109 1.02 6.02 -8.76
C ARG A 109 2.26 6.91 -8.83
N LEU A 110 3.14 6.84 -7.84
CA LEU A 110 4.38 7.60 -7.82
C LEU A 110 5.32 7.22 -8.97
N GLN A 111 5.41 5.94 -9.33
CA GLN A 111 6.21 5.47 -10.46
C GLN A 111 5.77 6.13 -11.78
N ARG A 112 4.47 6.33 -11.97
CA ARG A 112 3.92 7.03 -13.15
C ARG A 112 4.33 8.50 -13.22
N THR A 113 4.70 9.11 -12.09
CA THR A 113 5.15 10.52 -12.05
C THR A 113 6.65 10.69 -12.35
N ILE A 114 7.48 9.67 -12.10
CA ILE A 114 8.94 9.77 -12.30
C ILE A 114 9.30 9.95 -13.77
N LYS A 115 8.70 9.15 -14.67
CA LYS A 115 9.04 9.18 -16.09
C LYS A 115 8.83 10.59 -16.69
N PRO A 116 7.66 11.23 -16.53
CA PRO A 116 7.47 12.62 -16.95
C PRO A 116 8.49 13.60 -16.38
N ILE A 117 8.86 13.46 -15.09
CA ILE A 117 9.85 14.36 -14.46
C ILE A 117 11.24 14.19 -15.08
N ARG A 118 11.67 12.95 -15.38
CA ARG A 118 12.94 12.67 -16.08
C ARG A 118 12.99 13.34 -17.46
N GLU A 119 11.85 13.45 -18.14
CA GLU A 119 11.72 14.05 -19.47
C GLU A 119 11.77 15.59 -19.45
N LEU A 120 11.63 16.25 -18.28
CA LEU A 120 11.61 17.71 -18.16
C LEU A 120 12.94 18.40 -18.53
N LYS A 121 14.05 17.65 -18.72
CA LYS A 121 15.41 18.15 -19.05
C LYS A 121 15.79 19.43 -18.28
N ILE A 122 15.50 19.46 -16.98
CA ILE A 122 15.83 20.58 -16.10
C ILE A 122 17.34 20.49 -15.77
N SER A 123 18.05 21.61 -15.86
CA SER A 123 19.47 21.64 -15.49
C SER A 123 19.65 21.34 -14.00
N ASN A 124 20.64 20.51 -13.66
CA ASN A 124 20.97 20.10 -12.29
C ASN A 124 19.84 19.38 -11.52
N SER A 125 18.81 18.84 -12.20
CA SER A 125 17.75 18.05 -11.54
C SER A 125 18.08 16.57 -11.38
N LYS A 126 19.14 16.08 -12.05
CA LYS A 126 19.48 14.65 -12.10
C LYS A 126 19.56 14.02 -10.70
N THR A 127 20.29 14.64 -9.78
CA THR A 127 20.44 14.16 -8.40
C THR A 127 19.12 14.07 -7.65
N THR A 128 18.25 15.09 -7.77
CA THR A 128 16.92 15.08 -7.12
C THR A 128 16.00 14.01 -7.70
N ILE A 129 16.05 13.78 -9.01
CA ILE A 129 15.23 12.77 -9.68
C ILE A 129 15.72 11.36 -9.34
N ASP A 130 17.05 11.17 -9.27
CA ASP A 130 17.66 9.92 -8.84
C ASP A 130 17.31 9.64 -7.36
N ASN A 131 17.38 10.64 -6.48
CA ASN A 131 16.93 10.52 -5.08
C ASN A 131 15.45 10.13 -4.99
N PHE A 132 14.56 10.77 -5.76
CA PHE A 132 13.15 10.39 -5.80
C PHE A 132 12.98 8.94 -6.28
N SER A 133 13.74 8.52 -7.30
CA SER A 133 13.69 7.14 -7.81
C SER A 133 14.13 6.14 -6.75
N ASN A 134 15.22 6.40 -6.04
CA ASN A 134 15.72 5.51 -5.00
C ASN A 134 14.71 5.35 -3.85
N VAL A 135 14.10 6.45 -3.39
CA VAL A 135 13.09 6.41 -2.32
C VAL A 135 11.83 5.66 -2.78
N LEU A 136 11.48 5.76 -4.07
CA LEU A 136 10.39 4.98 -4.63
C LEU A 136 10.72 3.48 -4.68
N ASP A 137 11.95 3.12 -5.05
CA ASP A 137 12.38 1.72 -5.08
C ASP A 137 12.34 1.11 -3.66
N GLU A 138 12.79 1.85 -2.63
CA GLU A 138 12.65 1.46 -1.22
C GLU A 138 11.17 1.25 -0.83
N LEU A 139 10.25 2.08 -1.31
CA LEU A 139 8.81 1.93 -1.06
C LEU A 139 8.22 0.68 -1.73
N ILE A 140 8.67 0.36 -2.95
CA ILE A 140 8.25 -0.84 -3.68
C ILE A 140 8.75 -2.09 -2.95
N GLU A 141 10.01 -2.10 -2.52
CA GLU A 141 10.60 -3.18 -1.75
C GLU A 141 9.85 -3.40 -0.43
N LEU A 142 9.55 -2.34 0.31
CA LEU A 142 8.76 -2.42 1.53
C LEU A 142 7.36 -3.01 1.27
N GLY A 143 6.70 -2.58 0.18
CA GLY A 143 5.40 -3.12 -0.23
C GLY A 143 5.45 -4.63 -0.50
N ALA A 144 6.46 -5.08 -1.25
CA ALA A 144 6.68 -6.49 -1.56
C ALA A 144 7.05 -7.31 -0.31
N GLU A 145 7.84 -6.74 0.60
CA GLU A 145 8.19 -7.39 1.85
C GLU A 145 6.95 -7.58 2.73
N ILE A 146 6.12 -6.55 2.84
CA ILE A 146 4.84 -6.63 3.56
C ILE A 146 3.96 -7.72 2.92
N GLU A 147 3.76 -7.71 1.60
CA GLU A 147 2.93 -8.70 0.91
C GLU A 147 3.40 -10.14 1.13
N THR A 148 4.71 -10.38 1.07
CA THR A 148 5.33 -11.68 1.35
C THR A 148 5.11 -12.11 2.81
N ASN A 149 5.22 -11.17 3.74
CA ASN A 149 4.95 -11.45 5.15
C ASN A 149 3.46 -11.58 5.44
N CYS A 150 2.56 -11.12 4.57
CA CYS A 150 1.12 -11.25 4.73
C CYS A 150 0.55 -12.54 4.16
N SER A 151 1.23 -13.14 3.18
CA SER A 151 0.83 -14.40 2.53
C SER A 151 1.36 -15.66 3.23
N SER A 152 2.34 -15.55 4.13
CA SER A 152 2.96 -16.70 4.81
C SER A 152 2.19 -17.17 6.06
N GLU A 153 2.31 -18.44 6.46
CA GLU A 153 1.77 -18.94 7.75
C GLU A 153 2.61 -18.53 8.98
N LEU A 154 3.58 -17.61 8.79
CA LEU A 154 4.54 -17.22 9.83
C LEU A 154 3.84 -16.61 11.06
N LYS A 155 4.26 -17.06 12.25
CA LYS A 155 3.86 -16.45 13.52
C LYS A 155 4.24 -14.97 13.52
N ASP A 156 3.53 -14.15 14.30
CA ASP A 156 3.82 -12.73 14.52
C ASP A 156 5.31 -12.55 14.91
N ASP A 157 6.15 -12.25 13.93
CA ASP A 157 7.55 -11.91 14.15
C ASP A 157 7.64 -10.43 14.48
N SER A 158 7.47 -10.12 15.76
CA SER A 158 7.46 -8.76 16.29
C SER A 158 8.64 -7.91 15.80
N ASP A 159 9.83 -8.50 15.64
CA ASP A 159 11.03 -7.75 15.28
C ASP A 159 11.05 -7.42 13.78
N LYS A 160 10.60 -8.34 12.93
CA LYS A 160 10.44 -8.08 11.51
C LYS A 160 9.37 -7.02 11.23
N LEU A 161 8.24 -7.09 11.93
CA LEU A 161 7.19 -6.07 11.84
C LEU A 161 7.72 -4.70 12.30
N ARG A 162 8.46 -4.64 13.42
CA ARG A 162 9.12 -3.39 13.88
C ARG A 162 10.10 -2.82 12.86
N LYS A 163 10.83 -3.67 12.17
CA LYS A 163 11.74 -3.23 11.12
C LYS A 163 10.97 -2.60 9.96
N MET A 164 9.91 -3.23 9.46
CA MET A 164 9.05 -2.65 8.41
C MET A 164 8.42 -1.32 8.81
N ILE A 165 8.01 -1.19 10.07
CA ILE A 165 7.52 0.06 10.65
C ILE A 165 8.60 1.15 10.51
N SER A 166 9.83 0.83 10.95
CA SER A 166 10.97 1.75 10.91
C SER A 166 11.39 2.11 9.48
N ASP A 167 11.41 1.14 8.57
CA ASP A 167 11.76 1.34 7.16
C ASP A 167 10.72 2.27 6.50
N GLY A 168 9.45 2.06 6.81
CA GLY A 168 8.37 2.94 6.41
C GLY A 168 8.50 4.38 6.94
N GLU A 169 8.85 4.55 8.23
CA GLU A 169 9.13 5.87 8.80
C GLU A 169 10.30 6.58 8.10
N LYS A 170 11.37 5.84 7.80
CA LYS A 170 12.53 6.35 7.05
C LYS A 170 12.11 6.81 5.66
N ILE A 171 11.39 5.98 4.90
CA ILE A 171 10.90 6.32 3.56
C ILE A 171 10.06 7.61 3.57
N ILE A 172 9.22 7.81 4.59
CA ILE A 172 8.48 9.06 4.74
C ILE A 172 9.38 10.26 5.00
N SER A 173 10.41 10.10 5.83
CA SER A 173 11.39 11.15 6.05
C SER A 173 12.07 11.53 4.73
N ASP A 174 12.48 10.53 3.95
CA ASP A 174 13.17 10.74 2.69
C ASP A 174 12.25 11.39 1.64
N PHE A 175 10.97 11.00 1.58
CA PHE A 175 9.99 11.70 0.73
C PHE A 175 9.77 13.16 1.13
N LYS A 176 9.84 13.51 2.43
CA LYS A 176 9.78 14.92 2.85
C LYS A 176 10.98 15.71 2.33
N HIS A 177 12.17 15.10 2.30
CA HIS A 177 13.34 15.71 1.67
C HIS A 177 13.17 15.86 0.16
N VAL A 178 12.64 14.84 -0.53
CA VAL A 178 12.33 14.91 -1.96
C VAL A 178 11.34 16.03 -2.28
N ILE A 179 10.30 16.23 -1.45
CA ILE A 179 9.36 17.36 -1.61
C ILE A 179 10.11 18.70 -1.62
N ILE A 180 11.01 18.91 -0.66
CA ILE A 180 11.79 20.15 -0.56
C ILE A 180 12.64 20.37 -1.81
N GLU A 181 13.28 19.31 -2.33
CA GLU A 181 14.11 19.43 -3.53
C GLU A 181 13.28 19.67 -4.80
N LEU A 182 12.16 18.97 -4.97
CA LEU A 182 11.24 19.17 -6.08
C LEU A 182 10.61 20.58 -6.05
N GLU A 183 10.31 21.13 -4.88
CA GLU A 183 9.87 22.53 -4.74
C GLU A 183 10.96 23.53 -5.16
N LYS A 184 12.23 23.26 -4.82
CA LYS A 184 13.36 24.08 -5.29
C LYS A 184 13.50 24.02 -6.80
N LEU A 185 13.31 22.85 -7.41
CA LEU A 185 13.33 22.69 -8.86
C LEU A 185 12.16 23.44 -9.51
N ARG A 186 10.96 23.32 -8.96
CA ARG A 186 9.78 24.05 -9.43
C ARG A 186 10.01 25.57 -9.44
N LYS A 187 10.61 26.13 -8.38
CA LYS A 187 10.90 27.57 -8.30
C LYS A 187 11.94 28.08 -9.31
N LYS A 188 12.67 27.18 -9.98
CA LYS A 188 13.71 27.50 -10.98
C LYS A 188 13.21 27.39 -12.42
N LEU A 189 11.99 26.88 -12.62
CA LEU A 189 11.29 26.91 -13.90
C LEU A 189 10.72 28.31 -14.14
#